data_AF-A0A7X3QQR2-F1
#
_entry.id   AF-A0A7X3QQR2-F1
#
_cell.length_a   1.000
_cell.length_b   1.000
_cell.length_c   1.000
_cell.angle_alpha   90.00
_cell.angle_beta   90.00
_cell.angle_gamma   90.00
#
_symmetry.space_group_name_H-M   'P 1'
#
loop_
_entity.id
_entity.type
_entity.pdbx_description
1 polymer ?
#
loop_
_entity_poly.entity_id
_entity_poly.type
_entity_poly.pdbx_seq_one_letter_code
_entity_poly.pdbx_strand_id
1 'polypeptide(L)'
;MIQWLGRLKSHPKSGPMSFKPENDEMLRLAGELTSLTGETVDEAVNVALKERLERVKHERSVEERVRELHAIGQRTARMLRDGPSAVDHGDLLYDERGLPK
;
A
#
# COMPACT_ATOMS: atom_id res chain seq x y z
N MET A 1 -26.86 -19.37 16.56
CA MET A 1 -26.99 -18.20 17.47
C MET A 1 -25.69 -18.09 18.26
N ILE A 2 -24.64 -17.53 17.64
CA ILE A 2 -23.28 -17.55 18.18
C ILE A 2 -22.88 -16.12 18.54
N GLN A 3 -22.66 -15.90 19.84
CA GLN A 3 -22.16 -14.65 20.41
C GLN A 3 -20.71 -14.44 19.97
N TRP A 4 -20.47 -13.34 19.25
CA TRP A 4 -19.12 -12.87 18.92
C TRP A 4 -18.99 -11.44 19.45
N LEU A 5 -18.76 -11.29 20.76
CA LEU A 5 -18.27 -10.04 21.33
C LEU A 5 -16.78 -10.18 21.58
N GLY A 6 -16.03 -10.05 20.49
CA GLY A 6 -14.59 -9.83 20.52
C GLY A 6 -14.31 -8.53 21.26
N ARG A 7 -13.94 -8.66 22.53
CA ARG A 7 -13.40 -7.63 23.41
C ARG A 7 -12.25 -6.91 22.69
N LEU A 8 -12.55 -5.76 22.07
CA LEU A 8 -11.55 -4.77 21.67
C LEU A 8 -10.78 -4.37 22.93
N LYS A 9 -9.59 -4.93 23.10
CA LYS A 9 -8.63 -4.43 24.08
C LYS A 9 -8.30 -3.00 23.67
N SER A 10 -8.91 -2.04 24.35
CA SER A 10 -8.51 -0.64 24.31
C SER A 10 -7.03 -0.59 24.69
N HIS A 11 -6.19 -0.30 23.70
CA HIS A 11 -4.81 0.03 24.00
C HIS A 11 -4.84 1.35 24.78
N PRO A 12 -4.19 1.45 25.95
CA PRO A 12 -4.15 2.70 26.69
C PRO A 12 -3.53 3.77 25.78
N LYS A 13 -4.18 4.94 25.69
CA LYS A 13 -3.58 6.10 25.04
C LYS A 13 -2.27 6.38 25.76
N SER A 14 -1.13 6.16 25.09
CA SER A 14 0.17 6.50 25.64
C SER A 14 0.16 7.99 25.95
N GLY A 15 0.37 8.35 27.22
CA GLY A 15 0.66 9.73 27.61
C GLY A 15 1.91 10.26 26.89
N PRO A 16 2.27 11.55 27.07
CA PRO A 16 3.39 12.17 26.36
C PRO A 16 4.65 11.31 26.50
N MET A 17 5.09 10.75 25.37
CA MET A 17 6.23 9.86 25.28
C MET A 17 7.47 10.75 25.25
N SER A 18 8.19 10.86 26.37
CA SER A 18 9.47 11.57 26.40
C SER A 18 10.48 10.78 25.57
N PHE A 19 10.85 11.30 24.41
CA PHE A 19 11.89 10.71 23.57
C PHE A 19 13.26 11.15 24.10
N LYS A 20 13.96 10.24 24.79
CA LYS A 20 15.35 10.45 25.22
C LYS A 20 16.30 9.60 24.38
N PRO A 21 16.92 10.18 23.34
CA PRO A 21 17.92 9.45 22.57
C PRO A 21 19.22 9.31 23.38
N GLU A 22 19.70 8.07 23.52
CA GLU A 22 21.03 7.74 24.06
C GLU A 22 22.12 7.76 22.97
N ASN A 23 21.74 8.06 21.73
CA ASN A 23 22.62 8.07 20.56
C ASN A 23 23.04 9.50 20.19
N ASP A 24 24.34 9.76 20.20
CA ASP A 24 24.96 11.05 19.85
C ASP A 24 24.57 11.54 18.45
N GLU A 25 24.41 10.64 17.48
CA GLU A 25 23.99 11.00 16.13
C GLU A 25 22.53 11.46 16.10
N MET A 26 21.65 10.82 16.87
CA MET A 26 20.25 11.25 16.97
C MET A 26 20.14 12.61 17.65
N LEU A 27 20.93 12.86 18.70
CA LEU A 27 20.99 14.16 19.35
C LEU A 27 21.47 15.25 18.38
N ARG A 28 22.50 14.97 17.58
CA ARG A 28 23.01 15.90 16.56
C ARG A 28 21.95 16.22 15.51
N LEU A 29 21.32 15.21 14.93
CA LEU A 29 20.29 15.38 13.90
C LEU A 29 19.04 16.08 14.43
N ALA A 30 18.61 15.74 15.65
CA ALA A 30 17.50 16.41 16.30
C ALA A 30 17.82 17.90 16.55
N GLY A 31 19.01 18.21 17.05
CA GLY A 31 19.43 19.60 17.28
C GLY A 31 19.55 20.41 16.00
N GLU A 32 20.07 19.82 14.92
CA GLU A 32 20.15 20.47 13.60
C GLU A 32 18.74 20.76 13.06
N LEU A 33 17.85 19.77 13.12
CA LEU A 33 16.48 19.90 12.63
C LEU A 33 15.70 20.95 13.42
N THR A 34 15.73 20.92 14.75
CA THR A 34 15.01 21.89 15.59
C THR A 34 15.57 23.30 15.47
N SER A 35 16.89 23.45 15.23
CA SER A 35 17.49 24.75 14.95
C SER A 35 16.99 25.36 13.64
N LEU A 36 16.69 24.51 12.65
CA LEU A 36 16.17 24.94 11.35
C LEU A 36 14.65 25.18 11.35
N THR A 37 13.89 24.36 12.09
CA THR A 37 12.41 24.41 12.07
C THR A 37 11.81 25.23 13.21
N GLY A 38 12.55 25.44 14.29
CA GLY A 38 12.05 26.07 15.51
C GLY A 38 11.12 25.17 16.33
N GLU A 39 10.99 23.91 15.97
CA GLU A 39 10.18 22.90 16.68
C GLU A 39 10.93 22.37 17.90
N THR A 40 10.19 21.75 18.83
CA THR A 40 10.81 20.93 19.88
C THR A 40 11.31 19.60 19.32
N VAL A 41 12.27 18.95 20.00
CA VAL A 41 12.78 17.63 19.60
C VAL A 41 11.65 16.60 19.52
N ASP A 42 10.72 16.61 20.47
CA ASP A 42 9.58 15.69 20.49
C ASP A 42 8.64 15.92 19.31
N GLU A 43 8.39 17.17 18.92
CA GLU A 43 7.59 17.51 17.74
C GLU A 43 8.27 17.05 16.45
N ALA A 44 9.55 17.39 16.28
CA ALA A 44 10.33 17.01 15.11
C ALA A 44 10.40 15.49 14.93
N VAL A 45 10.62 14.74 16.02
CA VAL A 45 10.63 13.27 16.02
C VAL A 45 9.24 12.71 15.70
N ASN A 46 8.18 13.26 16.29
CA ASN A 46 6.81 12.82 16.00
C ASN A 46 6.43 13.03 14.53
N VAL A 47 6.80 14.16 13.93
CA VAL A 47 6.58 14.44 12.51
C VAL A 47 7.37 13.45 11.65
N ALA A 48 8.67 13.29 11.89
CA ALA A 48 9.52 12.37 11.14
C ALA A 48 9.00 10.92 11.17
N LEU A 49 8.54 10.46 12.33
CA LEU A 49 7.95 9.13 12.49
C LEU A 49 6.63 8.99 11.73
N LYS A 50 5.75 9.99 11.79
CA LYS A 50 4.48 9.99 11.04
C LYS A 50 4.72 9.91 9.54
N GLU A 51 5.59 10.77 9.02
CA GLU A 51 5.92 10.77 7.60
C GLU A 51 6.54 9.45 7.14
N ARG A 52 7.49 8.90 7.92
CA ARG A 52 8.12 7.61 7.55
C ARG A 52 7.10 6.49 7.57
N LEU A 53 6.20 6.47 8.56
CA LEU A 53 5.15 5.47 8.63
C LEU A 53 4.16 5.59 7.46
N GLU A 54 3.80 6.80 7.07
CA GLU A 54 2.95 7.06 5.92
C GLU A 54 3.59 6.58 4.62
N ARG A 55 4.87 6.93 4.38
CA ARG A 55 5.64 6.45 3.21
C ARG A 55 5.65 4.92 3.14
N VAL A 56 6.00 4.24 4.24
CA VAL A 56 6.05 2.77 4.31
C VAL A 56 4.67 2.14 4.09
N LYS A 57 3.61 2.71 4.65
CA LYS A 57 2.24 2.22 4.44
C LYS A 57 1.82 2.38 2.98
N HIS A 58 2.14 3.51 2.37
CA HIS A 58 1.83 3.77 0.97
C HIS A 58 2.55 2.78 0.05
N GLU A 59 3.87 2.61 0.23
CA GLU A 59 4.68 1.63 -0.51
C GLU A 59 4.08 0.22 -0.43
N ARG A 60 3.75 -0.24 0.78
CA ARG A 60 3.13 -1.56 1.00
C ARG A 60 1.76 -1.69 0.32
N SER A 61 0.94 -0.64 0.35
CA SER A 61 -0.37 -0.63 -0.30
C SER A 61 -0.24 -0.71 -1.84
N VAL A 62 0.73 -0.02 -2.42
CA VAL A 62 1.03 -0.10 -3.86
C VAL A 62 1.48 -1.53 -4.22
N GLU A 63 2.40 -2.12 -3.46
CA GLU A 63 2.87 -3.49 -3.69
C GLU A 63 1.75 -4.53 -3.56
N GLU A 64 0.85 -4.37 -2.59
CA GLU A 64 -0.34 -5.21 -2.44
C GLU A 64 -1.26 -5.10 -3.65
N ARG A 65 -1.51 -3.89 -4.12
CA ARG A 65 -2.38 -3.64 -5.28
C ARG A 65 -1.79 -4.20 -6.57
N VAL A 66 -0.48 -4.05 -6.77
CA VAL A 66 0.23 -4.64 -7.93
C VAL A 66 0.12 -6.17 -7.89
N ARG A 67 0.31 -6.79 -6.72
CA ARG A 67 0.13 -8.24 -6.55
C ARG A 67 -1.30 -8.69 -6.89
N GLU A 68 -2.31 -7.94 -6.44
CA GLU A 68 -3.71 -8.23 -6.74
C GLU A 68 -4.01 -8.14 -8.25
N LEU A 69 -3.56 -7.06 -8.91
CA LEU A 69 -3.71 -6.88 -10.36
C LEU A 69 -3.05 -8.01 -11.14
N HIS A 70 -1.84 -8.41 -10.75
CA HIS A 70 -1.15 -9.52 -11.38
C HIS A 70 -1.90 -10.85 -11.18
N ALA A 71 -2.45 -11.09 -9.99
CA ALA A 71 -3.27 -12.27 -9.72
C ALA A 71 -4.55 -12.29 -10.57
N ILE A 72 -5.21 -11.13 -10.77
CA ILE A 72 -6.35 -11.00 -11.70
C ILE A 72 -5.90 -11.33 -13.12
N GLY A 73 -4.82 -10.70 -13.60
CA GLY A 73 -4.30 -10.92 -14.95
C GLY A 73 -3.98 -12.40 -15.22
N GLN A 74 -3.37 -13.10 -14.27
CA GLN A 74 -3.12 -14.54 -14.38
C GLN A 74 -4.40 -15.37 -14.46
N ARG A 75 -5.44 -15.04 -13.67
CA ARG A 75 -6.73 -15.73 -13.73
C ARG A 75 -7.40 -15.50 -15.08
N THR A 76 -7.42 -14.27 -15.57
CA THR A 76 -8.02 -13.92 -16.86
C THR A 76 -7.26 -14.57 -18.01
N ALA A 77 -5.93 -14.54 -18.01
CA ALA A 77 -5.10 -15.17 -19.05
C ALA A 77 -5.35 -16.69 -19.16
N ARG A 78 -5.65 -17.37 -18.05
CA ARG A 78 -6.02 -18.79 -18.07
C ARG A 78 -7.39 -19.04 -18.73
N MET A 79 -8.33 -18.10 -18.60
CA MET A 79 -9.66 -18.19 -19.21
C MET A 79 -9.66 -17.86 -20.70
N LEU A 80 -8.67 -17.08 -21.17
CA LEU A 80 -8.52 -16.69 -22.57
C LEU A 80 -7.75 -17.71 -23.42
N ARG A 81 -7.36 -18.86 -22.87
CA ARG A 81 -6.70 -19.94 -23.64
C ARG A 81 -7.72 -20.74 -24.47
N ASP A 82 -7.23 -21.26 -25.60
CA ASP A 82 -7.80 -22.21 -26.56
C ASP A 82 -9.34 -22.31 -26.59
N GLY A 83 -9.92 -21.73 -27.64
CA GLY A 83 -11.36 -21.78 -27.92
C GLY A 83 -11.78 -20.73 -28.96
N PRO A 84 -13.08 -20.64 -29.31
CA PRO A 84 -13.59 -19.68 -30.30
C PRO A 84 -13.30 -18.21 -29.96
N SER A 85 -13.10 -17.89 -28.67
CA SER A 85 -12.73 -16.56 -28.17
C SER A 85 -11.27 -16.17 -28.43
N ALA A 86 -10.42 -17.12 -28.84
CA ALA A 86 -9.02 -16.89 -29.21
C ALA A 86 -8.82 -16.75 -30.74
N VAL A 87 -9.87 -17.00 -31.53
CA VAL A 87 -9.90 -16.76 -32.98
C VAL A 87 -10.22 -15.30 -33.20
N ASP A 88 -9.60 -14.65 -34.20
CA ASP A 88 -10.03 -13.32 -34.59
C ASP A 88 -11.52 -13.39 -34.98
N HIS A 89 -12.35 -12.66 -34.23
CA HIS A 89 -13.78 -12.53 -34.49
C HIS A 89 -14.09 -12.15 -35.95
N GLY A 90 -13.19 -11.44 -36.63
CA GLY A 90 -13.27 -11.17 -38.06
C GLY A 90 -13.34 -12.46 -38.89
N ASP A 91 -12.38 -13.35 -38.69
CA ASP A 91 -12.29 -14.62 -39.43
C ASP A 91 -13.41 -15.60 -39.06
N LEU A 92 -13.90 -15.53 -37.82
CA LEU A 92 -14.99 -16.39 -37.34
C LEU A 92 -16.36 -15.97 -37.91
N LEU A 93 -16.65 -14.67 -37.90
CA LEU A 93 -17.99 -14.15 -38.21
C LEU A 93 -18.15 -13.69 -39.66
N TYR A 94 -17.06 -13.35 -40.34
CA TYR A 94 -17.10 -12.77 -41.67
C TYR A 94 -16.25 -13.56 -42.68
N ASP A 95 -16.67 -13.53 -43.95
CA ASP A 95 -15.90 -14.04 -45.07
C ASP A 95 -14.85 -13.01 -45.56
N GLU A 96 -14.05 -13.39 -46.57
CA GLU A 96 -13.02 -12.51 -47.13
C GLU A 96 -13.56 -11.23 -47.77
N ARG A 97 -14.88 -11.14 -47.99
CA ARG A 97 -15.57 -9.97 -48.52
C ARG A 97 -16.21 -9.12 -47.42
N GLY A 98 -16.07 -9.54 -46.15
CA GLY A 98 -16.66 -8.88 -44.98
C GLY A 98 -18.14 -9.16 -44.77
N LEU A 99 -18.70 -10.20 -45.41
CA LEU A 99 -20.10 -10.59 -45.23
C LEU A 99 -20.25 -11.63 -44.12
N PRO A 100 -21.34 -11.60 -43.33
CA PRO A 100 -21.61 -12.60 -42.30
C PRO A 100 -21.63 -14.02 -42.89
N LYS A 101 -20.90 -14.94 -42.26
CA LYS A 101 -20.93 -16.38 -42.59
C LYS A 101 -22.20 -17.07 -42.07
#